data_AF-A0A318R6R1-F1
#
_entry.id   AF-A0A318R6R1-F1
#
_cell.length_a   1.000
_cell.length_b   1.000
_cell.length_c   1.000
_cell.angle_alpha   90.00
_cell.angle_beta   90.00
_cell.angle_gamma   90.00
#
_symmetry.space_group_name_H-M   'P 1'
#
loop_
_entity.id
_entity.type
_entity.pdbx_description
1 polymer ?
#
loop_
_entity_poly.entity_id
_entity_poly.type
_entity_poly.pdbx_seq_one_letter_code
_entity_poly.pdbx_strand_id
1 'polypeptide(L)'
;MEELSYKDLTQAELDSLKDIYISNRVTSMTEADLRKFVREIIIDQIKGTVGHAEEKEAWAEIKEYFSDDFSKKILEVKEKSAKNPKNDLKSPEEIEFNKRLSLLKRQQEEKSSKDMWED
;
A
#
# COMPACT_ATOMS: atom_id res chain seq x y z
N MET A 1 7.79 52.01 0.84
CA MET A 1 8.80 50.93 0.83
C MET A 1 8.33 49.96 -0.23
N GLU A 2 9.15 49.68 -1.24
CA GLU A 2 8.84 48.63 -2.20
C GLU A 2 8.88 47.28 -1.48
N GLU A 3 7.85 46.45 -1.68
CA GLU A 3 7.84 45.08 -1.18
C GLU A 3 8.73 44.22 -2.07
N LEU A 4 9.78 43.65 -1.47
CA LEU A 4 10.58 42.63 -2.14
C LEU A 4 9.72 41.40 -2.42
N SER A 5 9.85 40.86 -3.63
CA SER A 5 9.12 39.70 -4.14
C SER A 5 10.06 38.56 -4.52
N TYR A 6 9.51 37.37 -4.71
CA TYR A 6 10.27 36.21 -5.22
C TYR A 6 10.87 36.48 -6.61
N LYS A 7 10.32 37.44 -7.37
CA LYS A 7 10.83 37.84 -8.68
C LYS A 7 12.17 38.58 -8.63
N ASP A 8 12.55 39.07 -7.44
CA ASP A 8 13.81 39.81 -7.24
C ASP A 8 14.99 38.86 -6.95
N LEU A 9 14.71 37.57 -6.84
CA LEU A 9 15.69 36.54 -6.53
C LEU A 9 16.11 35.80 -7.81
N THR A 10 17.40 35.51 -7.91
CA THR A 10 17.91 34.54 -8.89
C THR A 10 17.43 33.12 -8.56
N GLN A 11 17.58 32.19 -9.49
CA GLN A 11 17.19 30.80 -9.27
C GLN A 11 17.89 30.17 -8.05
N ALA A 12 19.19 30.43 -7.88
CA ALA A 12 19.96 29.91 -6.75
C ALA A 12 19.51 30.51 -5.40
N GLU A 13 19.15 31.80 -5.40
CA GLU A 13 18.62 32.47 -4.21
C GLU A 13 17.19 32.00 -3.89
N LEU A 14 16.38 31.70 -4.90
CA LEU A 14 15.06 31.09 -4.72
C LEU A 14 15.16 29.71 -4.10
N ASP A 15 16.09 28.88 -4.56
CA ASP A 15 16.29 27.56 -3.99
C ASP A 15 16.82 27.65 -2.55
N SER A 16 17.72 28.59 -2.27
CA SER A 16 18.16 28.89 -0.91
C SER A 16 17.00 29.33 0.00
N LEU A 17 16.08 30.16 -0.51
CA LEU A 17 14.89 30.58 0.22
C LEU A 17 13.95 29.39 0.53
N LYS A 18 13.79 28.45 -0.42
CA LYS A 18 13.02 27.22 -0.19
C LYS A 18 13.66 26.36 0.90
N ASP A 19 14.99 26.21 0.89
CA ASP A 19 15.72 25.43 1.91
C ASP A 19 15.55 26.03 3.31
N ILE A 20 15.64 27.37 3.42
CA ILE A 20 15.38 28.10 4.66
C ILE A 20 13.94 27.83 5.14
N TYR A 21 12.96 27.95 4.24
CA TYR A 21 11.56 27.68 4.56
C TYR A 21 11.34 26.25 5.06
N ILE A 22 11.86 25.24 4.34
CA ILE A 22 11.72 23.82 4.69
C ILE A 22 12.33 23.58 6.07
N SER A 23 13.55 24.06 6.30
CA SER A 23 14.27 23.89 7.57
C SER A 23 13.51 24.50 8.75
N ASN A 24 13.03 25.73 8.60
CA ASN A 24 12.25 26.41 9.63
C ASN A 24 10.90 25.73 9.86
N ARG A 25 10.25 25.27 8.79
CA ARG A 25 8.96 24.60 8.87
C ARG A 25 9.05 23.28 9.64
N VAL A 26 10.08 22.47 9.37
CA VAL A 26 10.30 21.20 10.09
C VAL A 26 10.71 21.46 11.54
N THR A 27 11.62 22.41 11.79
CA THR A 27 12.13 22.70 13.14
C THR A 27 11.05 23.28 14.07
N SER A 28 10.09 24.02 13.51
CA SER A 28 8.97 24.59 14.29
C SER A 28 7.85 23.59 14.60
N MET A 29 7.84 22.41 13.99
CA MET A 29 6.84 21.38 14.26
C MET A 29 7.20 20.56 15.50
N THR A 30 6.19 20.19 16.26
CA THR A 30 6.38 19.21 17.34
C THR A 30 6.56 17.82 16.76
N GLU A 31 7.11 16.90 17.56
CA GLU A 31 7.22 15.49 17.18
C GLU A 31 5.84 14.87 16.83
N ALA A 32 4.79 15.28 17.54
CA ALA A 32 3.42 14.86 17.26
C ALA A 32 2.92 15.36 15.89
N ASP A 33 3.21 16.61 15.54
CA ASP A 33 2.84 17.19 14.24
C ASP A 33 3.59 16.50 13.10
N LEU A 34 4.89 16.24 13.28
CA LEU A 34 5.70 15.51 12.30
C LEU A 34 5.18 14.08 12.12
N ARG A 35 4.89 13.36 13.20
CA ARG A 35 4.29 12.01 13.13
C ARG A 35 2.95 12.02 12.42
N LYS A 36 2.11 13.03 12.66
CA LYS A 36 0.82 13.19 12.00
C LYS A 36 1.01 13.46 10.51
N PHE A 37 1.87 14.41 10.15
CA PHE A 37 2.16 14.76 8.77
C PHE A 37 2.68 13.56 7.96
N VAL A 38 3.67 12.85 8.49
CA VAL A 38 4.23 11.65 7.85
C VAL A 38 3.19 10.52 7.77
N ARG A 39 2.33 10.37 8.78
CA ARG A 39 1.23 9.39 8.74
C ARG A 39 0.29 9.64 7.57
N GLU A 40 -0.11 10.88 7.33
CA GLU A 40 -1.00 11.22 6.21
C GLU A 40 -0.33 10.89 4.87
N ILE A 41 0.95 11.22 4.71
CA ILE A 41 1.72 10.87 3.50
C ILE A 41 1.73 9.36 3.28
N ILE A 42 2.03 8.56 4.31
CA ILE A 42 2.04 7.09 4.20
C ILE A 42 0.63 6.56 3.90
N ILE A 43 -0.42 7.17 4.47
CA ILE A 43 -1.80 6.79 4.15
C ILE A 43 -2.09 7.00 2.67
N ASP A 44 -1.72 8.16 2.12
CA ASP A 44 -1.95 8.47 0.71
C ASP A 44 -1.16 7.53 -0.21
N GLN A 45 0.10 7.24 0.13
CA GLN A 45 0.94 6.31 -0.63
C GLN A 45 0.42 4.87 -0.62
N ILE A 46 -0.10 4.39 0.51
CA ILE A 46 -0.51 2.98 0.66
C ILE A 46 -1.98 2.76 0.29
N LYS A 47 -2.87 3.70 0.61
CA LYS A 47 -4.32 3.55 0.40
C LYS A 47 -4.85 4.35 -0.78
N GLY A 48 -4.14 5.39 -1.20
CA GLY A 48 -4.51 6.19 -2.37
C GLY A 48 -4.22 5.48 -3.70
N THR A 49 -3.38 4.45 -3.68
CA THR A 49 -3.01 3.64 -4.85
C THR A 49 -3.93 2.43 -4.99
N VAL A 50 -4.73 2.35 -6.06
CA VAL A 50 -5.58 1.19 -6.36
C VAL A 50 -5.41 0.79 -7.83
N GLY A 51 -5.10 -0.48 -8.09
CA GLY A 51 -5.21 -1.14 -9.39
C GLY A 51 -4.03 -1.00 -10.34
N HIS A 52 -2.92 -0.35 -9.96
CA HIS A 52 -1.79 -0.02 -10.84
C HIS A 52 -0.41 -0.39 -10.26
N ALA A 53 0.68 -0.09 -10.99
CA ALA A 53 2.07 -0.42 -10.59
C ALA A 53 2.42 0.09 -9.18
N GLU A 54 1.91 1.26 -8.80
CA GLU A 54 2.09 1.87 -7.49
C GLU A 54 1.54 1.00 -6.35
N GLU A 55 0.44 0.28 -6.56
CA GLU A 55 -0.10 -0.64 -5.55
C GLU A 55 0.84 -1.84 -5.35
N LYS A 56 1.49 -2.33 -6.41
CA LYS A 56 2.48 -3.42 -6.29
C LYS A 56 3.73 -2.96 -5.54
N GLU A 57 4.16 -1.72 -5.75
CA GLU A 57 5.26 -1.10 -5.02
C GLU A 57 4.89 -0.92 -3.54
N ALA A 58 3.71 -0.39 -3.24
CA ALA A 58 3.18 -0.29 -1.88
C ALA A 58 3.14 -1.67 -1.17
N TRP A 59 2.68 -2.73 -1.85
CA TRP A 59 2.69 -4.09 -1.31
C TRP A 59 4.10 -4.63 -1.08
N ALA A 60 5.04 -4.32 -1.95
CA ALA A 60 6.44 -4.71 -1.79
C ALA A 60 7.06 -4.03 -0.56
N GLU A 61 6.85 -2.72 -0.40
CA GLU A 61 7.31 -1.95 0.76
C GLU A 61 6.72 -2.49 2.07
N ILE A 62 5.41 -2.78 2.09
CA ILE A 62 4.76 -3.38 3.27
C ILE A 62 5.40 -4.73 3.62
N LYS A 63 5.62 -5.59 2.61
CA LYS A 63 6.22 -6.90 2.81
C LYS A 63 7.65 -6.79 3.32
N GLU A 64 8.44 -5.89 2.76
CA GLU A 64 9.82 -5.64 3.20
C GLU A 64 9.88 -5.10 4.63
N TYR A 65 9.01 -4.14 4.97
CA TYR A 65 8.95 -3.55 6.30
C TYR A 65 8.65 -4.58 7.40
N PHE A 66 7.67 -5.46 7.15
CA PHE A 66 7.33 -6.52 8.11
C PHE A 66 8.25 -7.73 8.02
N SER A 67 8.97 -7.92 6.92
CA SER A 67 9.96 -8.98 6.71
C SER A 67 9.45 -10.35 7.21
N ASP A 68 10.17 -10.99 8.13
CA ASP A 68 9.83 -12.28 8.72
C ASP A 68 8.46 -12.30 9.45
N ASP A 69 8.01 -11.16 9.97
CA ASP A 69 6.72 -11.03 10.67
C ASP A 69 5.53 -10.85 9.71
N PHE A 70 5.76 -10.67 8.40
CA PHE A 70 4.70 -10.37 7.45
C PHE A 70 3.59 -11.42 7.43
N SER A 71 3.97 -12.71 7.43
CA SER A 71 2.99 -13.81 7.46
C SER A 71 2.14 -13.81 8.73
N LYS A 72 2.75 -13.52 9.88
CA LYS A 72 2.03 -13.40 11.16
C LYS A 72 1.06 -12.23 11.13
N LYS A 73 1.46 -11.09 10.57
CA LYS A 73 0.58 -9.90 10.43
C LYS A 73 -0.62 -10.17 9.53
N ILE A 74 -0.44 -10.89 8.43
CA ILE A 74 -1.57 -11.32 7.59
C ILE A 74 -2.55 -12.20 8.37
N LEU A 75 -2.05 -13.16 9.16
CA LEU A 75 -2.90 -14.03 9.97
C LEU A 75 -3.68 -13.24 11.04
N GLU A 76 -3.00 -12.32 11.74
CA GLU A 76 -3.64 -11.43 12.72
C GLU A 76 -4.78 -10.61 12.09
N VAL A 77 -4.59 -10.09 10.87
CA VAL A 77 -5.63 -9.35 10.13
C VAL A 77 -6.80 -10.25 9.76
N LYS A 78 -6.54 -11.46 9.24
CA LYS A 78 -7.58 -12.44 8.89
C LYS A 78 -8.42 -12.84 10.10
N GLU A 79 -7.78 -13.13 11.23
CA GLU A 79 -8.47 -13.49 12.47
C GLU A 79 -9.33 -12.35 13.02
N LYS A 80 -8.84 -11.11 12.97
CA LYS A 80 -9.61 -9.92 13.39
C LYS A 80 -10.83 -9.69 12.50
N SER A 81 -10.70 -9.90 11.19
CA SER A 81 -11.81 -9.77 10.23
C SER A 81 -12.83 -10.89 10.39
N ALA A 82 -12.40 -12.13 10.61
CA ALA A 82 -13.30 -13.27 10.84
C ALA A 82 -14.16 -13.13 12.11
N LYS A 83 -13.66 -12.41 13.13
CA LYS A 83 -14.41 -12.08 14.35
C LYS A 83 -15.48 -11.00 14.12
N ASN A 84 -15.51 -10.36 12.95
CA ASN A 84 -16.44 -9.29 12.59
C ASN A 84 -17.22 -9.67 11.31
N PRO A 85 -18.40 -10.31 11.42
CA PRO A 85 -19.15 -10.88 10.27
C PRO A 85 -19.73 -9.85 9.28
N LYS A 86 -19.40 -8.56 9.42
CA LYS A 86 -19.76 -7.52 8.45
C LYS A 86 -18.77 -7.38 7.29
N ASN A 87 -17.61 -8.03 7.35
CA ASN A 87 -16.54 -7.96 6.33
C ASN A 87 -16.54 -9.13 5.34
N ASP A 88 -17.48 -10.07 5.43
CA ASP A 88 -17.58 -11.26 4.54
C ASP A 88 -18.16 -10.97 3.15
N LEU A 89 -18.18 -9.71 2.71
CA LEU A 89 -18.49 -9.38 1.32
C LEU A 89 -17.22 -9.58 0.49
N LYS A 90 -16.97 -10.84 0.09
CA LYS A 90 -16.00 -11.15 -0.95
C LYS A 90 -16.31 -10.28 -2.17
N SER A 91 -15.29 -9.63 -2.74
CA SER A 91 -15.52 -8.87 -3.97
C SER A 91 -16.00 -9.83 -5.07
N PRO A 92 -16.80 -9.37 -6.05
CA PRO A 92 -17.20 -10.20 -7.18
C PRO A 92 -16.00 -10.86 -7.89
N GLU A 93 -14.85 -10.18 -7.95
CA GLU A 93 -13.60 -10.70 -8.50
C GLU A 93 -12.99 -11.81 -7.64
N GLU A 94 -13.01 -11.69 -6.31
CA GLU A 94 -12.57 -12.77 -5.42
C GLU A 94 -13.45 -14.02 -5.55
N ILE A 95 -14.76 -13.84 -5.75
CA ILE A 95 -15.71 -14.95 -5.95
C ILE A 95 -15.40 -15.66 -7.28
N GLU A 96 -15.20 -14.90 -8.36
CA GLU A 96 -14.89 -15.45 -9.67
C GLU A 96 -13.52 -16.14 -9.70
N PHE A 97 -12.50 -15.53 -9.08
CA PHE A 97 -11.17 -16.12 -8.96
C PHE A 97 -11.21 -17.45 -8.19
N ASN A 98 -11.90 -17.49 -7.04
CA ASN A 98 -12.06 -18.72 -6.26
C ASN A 98 -12.81 -19.81 -7.05
N LYS A 99 -13.81 -19.42 -7.86
CA LYS A 99 -14.53 -20.34 -8.75
C LYS A 99 -13.62 -20.89 -9.86
N ARG A 100 -12.74 -20.06 -10.43
CA ARG A 100 -11.76 -20.51 -11.42
C ARG A 100 -10.74 -21.47 -10.81
N LEU A 101 -10.29 -21.19 -9.60
CA LEU A 101 -9.32 -22.02 -8.88
C LEU A 101 -9.89 -23.40 -8.53
N SER A 102 -11.16 -23.47 -8.13
CA SER A 102 -11.83 -24.74 -7.80
C SER A 102 -12.08 -25.60 -9.05
N LEU A 103 -12.43 -24.99 -10.18
CA LEU A 103 -12.57 -25.70 -11.46
C LEU A 103 -11.23 -26.30 -11.93
N LEU A 104 -10.13 -25.57 -11.78
CA LEU A 104 -8.79 -26.07 -12.11
C LEU A 104 -8.35 -27.24 -11.22
N LYS A 105 -8.60 -27.17 -9.91
CA LYS A 105 -8.33 -28.28 -8.98
C LYS A 105 -9.13 -29.52 -9.34
N ARG A 106 -10.43 -29.35 -9.60
CA ARG A 106 -11.31 -30.45 -10.02
C ARG A 106 -10.83 -31.08 -11.33
N GLN A 107 -10.41 -30.28 -12.31
CA GLN A 107 -9.82 -30.81 -13.55
C GLN A 107 -8.49 -31.54 -13.32
N GLN A 108 -7.68 -31.10 -12.36
CA GLN A 108 -6.42 -31.76 -12.01
C GLN A 108 -6.68 -33.09 -11.29
N GLU A 109 -7.65 -33.14 -10.38
CA GLU A 109 -8.09 -34.34 -9.68
C GLU A 109 -8.71 -35.35 -10.65
N GLU A 110 -9.61 -34.90 -11.56
CA GLU A 110 -10.21 -35.70 -12.62
C GLU A 110 -9.16 -36.24 -13.60
N LYS A 111 -8.11 -35.47 -13.90
CA LYS A 111 -6.96 -35.94 -14.70
C LYS A 111 -6.04 -36.88 -13.94
N SER A 112 -5.94 -36.77 -12.61
CA SER A 112 -5.16 -37.71 -11.79
C SER A 112 -5.91 -39.01 -11.51
N SER A 113 -7.25 -38.99 -11.52
CA SER A 113 -8.10 -40.18 -11.36
C SER A 113 -8.36 -40.91 -12.68
N LYS A 114 -8.09 -40.27 -13.82
CA LYS A 114 -8.16 -40.92 -15.12
C LYS A 114 -6.86 -41.67 -15.33
N ASP A 115 -6.86 -42.94 -14.94
CA ASP A 115 -5.80 -43.87 -15.32
C ASP A 115 -5.73 -43.88 -16.86
N MET A 116 -4.64 -43.32 -17.39
CA MET A 116 -4.41 -43.20 -18.84
C MET A 116 -3.82 -44.50 -19.42
N TRP A 117 -4.04 -45.64 -18.74
CA TRP A 117 -3.47 -46.96 -19.04
C TRP A 117 -4.51 -48.09 -19.12
N GLU A 118 -5.79 -47.81 -19.37
CA GLU A 118 -6.72 -48.83 -19.87
C GLU A 118 -7.03 -48.56 -21.36
N ASP A 119 -6.28 -49.31 -22.19
CA ASP A 119 -6.25 -49.53 -23.65
C ASP A 119 -5.90 -48.39 -24.62
#